data_AF-A0A016VSB8-F1
#
_entry.id   AF-A0A016VSB8-F1
#
_cell.length_a   1.000
_cell.length_b   1.000
_cell.length_c   1.000
_cell.angle_alpha   90.00
_cell.angle_beta   90.00
_cell.angle_gamma   90.00
#
_symmetry.space_group_name_H-M   'P 1'
#
loop_
_entity.id
_entity.type
_entity.pdbx_description
1 polymer ?
#
loop_
_entity_poly.entity_id
_entity_poly.type
_entity_poly.pdbx_seq_one_letter_code
_entity_poly.pdbx_strand_id
1 'polypeptide(L)'
;MTEDSYNNAINLLHQRYHRPNFTRNALVNKLKDIKPATESAQSQRNTFSMISAIMIQLDKLEDNSESTVVMQLIRDKFPEYTRTKLAKRQHKHGTVFKTSQLLAALDTIIEQQEAVNYFK
;
A
#
# COMPACT_ATOMS: atom_id res chain seq x y z
N MET A 1 -4.70 42.09 21.22
CA MET A 1 -4.51 40.64 21.47
C MET A 1 -3.89 40.07 20.21
N THR A 2 -2.61 39.75 20.30
CA THR A 2 -1.68 39.69 19.16
C THR A 2 -1.77 38.36 18.43
N GLU A 3 -1.72 38.45 17.11
CA GLU A 3 -1.63 37.38 16.10
C GLU A 3 -0.65 36.26 16.47
N ASP A 4 0.40 36.59 17.23
CA ASP A 4 1.37 35.68 17.82
C ASP A 4 0.75 34.59 18.71
N SER A 5 -0.30 34.90 19.49
CA SER A 5 -0.98 33.93 20.36
C SER A 5 -1.74 32.87 19.54
N TYR A 6 -2.31 33.28 18.42
CA TYR A 6 -3.04 32.41 17.50
C TYR A 6 -2.10 31.47 16.75
N ASN A 7 -0.98 32.02 16.24
CA ASN A 7 0.06 31.23 15.59
C ASN A 7 0.72 30.24 16.57
N ASN A 8 0.93 30.64 17.84
CA ASN A 8 1.46 29.73 18.86
C ASN A 8 0.47 28.61 19.21
N ALA A 9 -0.83 28.92 19.28
CA ALA A 9 -1.88 27.92 19.50
C ALA A 9 -1.98 26.93 18.33
N ILE A 10 -1.88 27.40 17.08
CA ILE A 10 -1.83 26.56 15.89
C ILE A 10 -0.57 25.68 15.90
N ASN A 11 0.60 26.22 16.24
CA ASN A 11 1.84 25.44 16.33
C ASN A 11 1.78 24.39 17.44
N LEU A 12 1.19 24.72 18.60
CA LEU A 12 0.96 23.77 19.69
C LEU A 12 -0.04 22.68 19.31
N LEU A 13 -1.10 23.03 18.56
CA LEU A 13 -2.04 22.05 18.00
C LEU A 13 -1.35 21.16 16.96
N HIS A 14 -0.54 21.71 16.07
CA HIS A 14 0.29 20.94 15.14
C HIS A 14 1.26 20.03 15.90
N GLN A 15 1.99 20.50 16.89
CA GLN A 15 2.89 19.64 17.69
C GLN A 15 2.15 18.53 18.44
N ARG A 16 0.94 18.80 18.93
CA ARG A 16 0.16 17.87 19.74
C ARG A 16 -0.62 16.84 18.91
N TYR A 17 -1.08 17.22 17.72
CA TYR A 17 -1.94 16.41 16.85
C TYR A 17 -1.26 15.92 15.57
N HIS A 18 -0.20 16.59 15.09
CA HIS A 18 0.60 16.15 13.95
C HIS A 18 1.64 15.14 14.42
N ARG A 19 1.21 13.89 14.62
CA ARG A 19 2.08 12.73 14.86
C ARG A 19 2.17 11.86 13.60
N PRO A 20 2.83 12.31 12.53
CA PRO A 20 2.93 11.56 11.27
C PRO A 20 3.50 10.16 11.49
N ASN A 21 4.45 10.01 12.41
CA ASN A 21 5.01 8.71 12.81
C ASN A 21 3.99 7.77 13.47
N PHE A 22 3.06 8.28 14.28
CA PHE A 22 2.01 7.48 14.90
C PHE A 22 0.99 7.02 13.86
N THR A 23 0.57 7.95 12.98
CA THR A 23 -0.35 7.65 11.87
C THR A 23 0.26 6.66 10.88
N ARG A 24 1.56 6.81 10.56
CA ARG A 24 2.31 5.87 9.72
C ARG A 24 2.38 4.48 10.33
N ASN A 25 2.77 4.37 11.61
CA ASN A 25 2.82 3.07 12.29
C ASN A 25 1.44 2.41 12.37
N ALA A 26 0.37 3.19 12.58
CA ALA A 26 -0.99 2.68 12.53
C ALA A 26 -1.37 2.16 11.13
N LEU A 27 -0.98 2.85 10.05
CA LEU A 27 -1.22 2.40 8.67
C LEU A 27 -0.40 1.15 8.32
N VAL A 28 0.86 1.07 8.73
CA VAL A 28 1.69 -0.12 8.55
C VAL A 28 1.15 -1.31 9.37
N ASN A 29 0.64 -1.07 10.58
CA ASN A 29 -0.03 -2.10 11.38
C ASN A 29 -1.32 -2.57 10.71
N LYS A 30 -2.15 -1.64 10.19
CA LYS A 30 -3.32 -2.01 9.39
C LYS A 30 -2.94 -2.88 8.18
N LEU A 31 -1.85 -2.55 7.49
CA LEU A 31 -1.34 -3.36 6.38
C LEU A 31 -0.92 -4.78 6.83
N LYS A 32 -0.29 -4.89 8.01
CA LYS A 32 0.05 -6.19 8.62
C LYS A 32 -1.20 -7.00 8.98
N ASP A 33 -2.25 -6.35 9.45
CA ASP A 33 -3.49 -6.98 9.90
C ASP A 33 -4.40 -7.44 8.75
N ILE A 34 -4.15 -6.97 7.52
CA ILE A 34 -4.86 -7.47 6.33
C ILE A 34 -4.66 -8.98 6.22
N LYS A 35 -5.75 -9.73 6.13
CA LYS A 35 -5.69 -11.17 5.89
C LYS A 35 -5.13 -11.44 4.48
N PRO A 36 -4.20 -12.40 4.32
CA PRO A 36 -3.75 -12.83 3.00
C PRO A 36 -4.93 -13.20 2.11
N ALA A 37 -4.86 -12.81 0.83
CA ALA A 37 -5.86 -13.18 -0.15
C ALA A 37 -5.85 -14.69 -0.40
N THR A 38 -7.03 -15.26 -0.65
CA THR A 38 -7.13 -16.62 -1.18
C THR A 38 -6.83 -16.62 -2.68
N GLU A 39 -6.82 -17.79 -3.31
CA GLU A 39 -6.56 -17.91 -4.75
C GLU A 39 -7.67 -17.33 -5.63
N SER A 40 -8.86 -17.05 -5.08
CA SER A 40 -9.96 -16.51 -5.86
C SER A 40 -9.67 -15.08 -6.32
N ALA A 41 -10.04 -14.77 -7.57
CA ALA A 41 -9.84 -13.44 -8.15
C ALA A 41 -10.52 -12.36 -7.30
N GLN A 42 -11.74 -12.62 -6.81
CA GLN A 42 -12.47 -11.71 -5.93
C GLN A 42 -11.75 -11.44 -4.61
N SER A 43 -11.16 -12.47 -3.97
CA SER A 43 -10.41 -12.26 -2.74
C SER A 43 -9.16 -11.43 -2.98
N GLN A 44 -8.46 -11.68 -4.09
CA GLN A 44 -7.26 -10.92 -4.43
C GLN A 44 -7.58 -9.46 -4.76
N ARG A 45 -8.68 -9.19 -5.48
CA ARG A 45 -9.16 -7.83 -5.74
C ARG A 45 -9.53 -7.09 -4.46
N ASN A 46 -10.27 -7.73 -3.56
CA ASN A 46 -10.64 -7.13 -2.26
C ASN A 46 -9.40 -6.77 -1.44
N THR A 47 -8.43 -7.70 -1.34
CA THR A 47 -7.16 -7.46 -0.65
C THR A 47 -6.35 -6.35 -1.32
N PHE A 48 -6.26 -6.33 -2.66
CA PHE A 48 -5.58 -5.28 -3.41
C PHE A 48 -6.21 -3.91 -3.18
N SER A 49 -7.53 -3.79 -3.27
CA SER A 49 -8.24 -2.52 -3.01
C SER A 49 -7.95 -1.98 -1.62
N MET A 50 -7.93 -2.84 -0.60
CA MET A 50 -7.62 -2.44 0.77
C MET A 50 -6.16 -1.98 0.92
N ILE A 51 -5.21 -2.71 0.32
CA ILE A 51 -3.79 -2.33 0.31
C ILE A 51 -3.60 -0.98 -0.40
N SER A 52 -4.17 -0.81 -1.59
CA SER A 52 -4.05 0.42 -2.38
C SER A 52 -4.60 1.63 -1.62
N ALA A 53 -5.71 1.48 -0.90
CA ALA A 53 -6.26 2.55 -0.06
C ALA A 53 -5.33 2.94 1.10
N ILE A 54 -4.64 1.97 1.71
CA ILE A 54 -3.64 2.25 2.75
C ILE A 54 -2.40 2.93 2.14
N MET A 55 -1.96 2.47 0.97
CA MET A 55 -0.79 3.03 0.30
C MET A 55 -1.00 4.47 -0.15
N ILE A 56 -2.18 4.83 -0.64
CA ILE A 56 -2.53 6.23 -0.95
C ILE A 56 -2.48 7.11 0.32
N GLN A 57 -2.90 6.58 1.47
CA GLN A 57 -2.80 7.31 2.74
C GLN A 57 -1.36 7.45 3.22
N LEU A 58 -0.52 6.44 3.00
CA LEU A 58 0.91 6.50 3.32
C LEU A 58 1.65 7.50 2.44
N ASP A 59 1.31 7.57 1.14
CA ASP A 59 1.93 8.49 0.19
C ASP A 59 1.65 9.97 0.55
N LYS A 60 0.43 10.26 1.01
CA LYS A 60 0.04 11.58 1.52
C LYS A 60 0.77 12.05 2.78
N LEU A 61 1.40 11.12 3.51
CA LEU A 61 2.17 11.46 4.71
C LEU A 61 3.63 11.82 4.39
N GLU A 62 4.00 11.92 3.10
CA GLU A 62 5.36 12.24 2.59
C GLU A 62 6.48 11.32 3.10
N ASP A 63 6.13 10.25 3.82
CA ASP A 63 7.08 9.48 4.61
C ASP A 63 7.16 8.03 4.14
N ASN A 64 7.99 7.85 3.10
CA ASN A 64 8.58 6.58 2.68
C ASN A 64 7.59 5.47 2.30
N SER A 65 6.70 5.76 1.34
CA SER A 65 5.93 4.75 0.59
C SER A 65 6.83 3.73 -0.13
N GLU A 66 8.12 4.05 -0.31
CA GLU A 66 9.15 3.22 -0.95
C GLU A 66 9.93 2.29 0.02
N SER A 67 9.46 2.11 1.26
CA SER A 67 10.14 1.20 2.20
C SER A 67 10.10 -0.25 1.71
N THR A 68 11.26 -0.89 1.56
CA THR A 68 11.40 -2.31 1.17
C THR A 68 10.57 -3.25 2.05
N VAL A 69 10.42 -2.91 3.34
CA VAL A 69 9.61 -3.68 4.29
C VAL A 69 8.12 -3.64 3.94
N VAL A 70 7.60 -2.48 3.52
CA VAL A 70 6.21 -2.31 3.10
C VAL A 70 5.95 -3.09 1.81
N MET A 71 6.87 -3.01 0.85
CA MET A 71 6.76 -3.78 -0.39
C MET A 71 6.74 -5.29 -0.15
N GLN A 72 7.57 -5.78 0.77
CA GLN A 72 7.59 -7.20 1.13
C GLN A 72 6.27 -7.62 1.81
N LEU A 73 5.78 -6.81 2.75
CA LEU A 73 4.49 -7.03 3.41
C LEU A 73 3.34 -7.14 2.40
N ILE A 74 3.29 -6.24 1.40
CA ILE A 74 2.29 -6.28 0.34
C ILE A 74 2.38 -7.61 -0.43
N ARG A 75 3.58 -8.00 -0.87
CA ARG A 75 3.80 -9.24 -1.63
C ARG A 75 3.28 -10.45 -0.87
N ASP A 76 3.55 -10.53 0.42
CA ASP A 76 3.17 -11.65 1.27
C ASP A 76 1.66 -11.77 1.52
N LYS A 77 0.87 -10.74 1.17
CA LYS A 77 -0.61 -10.82 1.18
C LYS A 77 -1.20 -11.51 -0.05
N PHE A 78 -0.42 -11.82 -1.08
CA PHE A 78 -0.91 -12.46 -2.29
C PHE A 78 -0.45 -13.92 -2.40
N PRO A 79 -1.27 -14.79 -3.02
CA PRO A 79 -0.93 -16.19 -3.21
C PRO A 79 0.31 -16.38 -4.10
N GLU A 80 0.94 -17.54 -3.98
CA GLU A 80 2.21 -17.87 -4.66
C GLU A 80 2.16 -17.68 -6.18
N TYR A 81 1.04 -18.05 -6.81
CA TYR A 81 0.83 -17.83 -8.24
C TYR A 81 1.00 -16.35 -8.63
N THR A 82 0.36 -15.46 -7.88
CA THR A 82 0.40 -14.01 -8.11
C THR A 82 1.78 -13.45 -7.80
N ARG A 83 2.41 -13.89 -6.70
CA ARG A 83 3.80 -13.53 -6.36
C ARG A 83 4.79 -13.97 -7.46
N THR A 84 4.60 -15.15 -8.04
CA THR A 84 5.46 -15.69 -9.11
C THR A 84 5.31 -14.90 -10.40
N LYS A 85 4.07 -14.56 -10.80
CA LYS A 85 3.82 -13.67 -11.95
C LYS A 85 4.43 -12.29 -11.74
N LEU A 86 4.33 -11.75 -10.54
CA LEU A 86 4.92 -10.47 -10.18
C LEU A 86 6.45 -10.53 -10.26
N ALA A 87 7.09 -11.56 -9.70
CA ALA A 87 8.54 -11.77 -9.77
C ALA A 87 9.03 -11.89 -11.22
N LYS A 88 8.30 -12.63 -12.07
CA LYS A 88 8.61 -12.72 -13.51
C LYS A 88 8.55 -11.36 -14.21
N ARG A 89 7.56 -10.52 -13.88
CA ARG A 89 7.47 -9.15 -14.43
C ARG A 89 8.60 -8.26 -13.93
N GLN A 90 8.94 -8.35 -12.65
CA GLN A 90 10.06 -7.60 -12.09
C GLN A 90 11.39 -7.98 -12.76
N HIS A 91 11.64 -9.28 -12.95
CA HIS A 91 12.83 -9.77 -13.63
C HIS A 91 12.93 -9.26 -15.07
N LYS A 92 11.82 -9.25 -15.83
CA LYS A 92 11.76 -8.70 -17.19
C LYS A 92 12.02 -7.19 -17.25
N HIS A 93 11.66 -6.46 -16.21
CA HIS A 93 11.86 -5.01 -16.13
C HIS A 93 13.32 -4.61 -15.85
N GLY A 94 14.15 -5.54 -15.35
CA GLY A 94 15.57 -5.31 -15.11
C GLY A 94 15.92 -4.38 -13.93
N THR A 95 14.93 -3.78 -13.26
CA THR A 95 15.11 -2.85 -12.14
C THR A 95 14.26 -3.21 -10.92
N VAL A 96 14.62 -2.67 -9.75
CA VAL A 96 13.79 -2.75 -8.54
C VAL A 96 12.50 -1.97 -8.77
N PHE A 97 11.35 -2.60 -8.46
CA PHE A 97 10.06 -1.94 -8.55
C PHE A 97 9.94 -0.86 -7.48
N LYS A 98 9.51 0.33 -7.90
CA LYS A 98 8.92 1.31 -6.99
C LYS A 98 7.55 0.84 -6.52
N THR A 99 7.05 1.42 -5.44
CA THR A 99 5.74 1.06 -4.88
C THR A 99 4.60 1.25 -5.88
N SER A 100 4.62 2.33 -6.66
CA SER A 100 3.63 2.56 -7.73
C SER A 100 3.66 1.49 -8.81
N GLN A 101 4.86 1.06 -9.23
CA GLN A 101 5.05 0.00 -10.22
C GLN A 101 4.60 -1.36 -9.68
N LEU A 102 4.85 -1.63 -8.40
CA LEU A 102 4.38 -2.83 -7.71
C LEU A 102 2.85 -2.91 -7.71
N LEU A 103 2.17 -1.83 -7.33
CA LEU A 103 0.71 -1.78 -7.29
C LEU A 103 0.11 -1.92 -8.70
N ALA A 104 0.64 -1.22 -9.69
CA ALA A 104 0.18 -1.34 -11.08
C ALA A 104 0.37 -2.77 -11.62
N ALA A 105 1.52 -3.40 -11.34
CA ALA A 105 1.78 -4.76 -11.77
C ALA A 105 0.82 -5.76 -11.11
N LEU A 106 0.52 -5.59 -9.82
CA LEU A 106 -0.46 -6.40 -9.10
C LEU A 106 -1.87 -6.23 -9.69
N ASP A 107 -2.29 -5.00 -9.95
CA ASP A 107 -3.62 -4.71 -10.52
C ASP A 107 -3.82 -5.44 -11.85
N THR A 108 -2.86 -5.32 -12.77
CA THR A 108 -2.94 -6.02 -14.07
C THR A 108 -2.91 -7.55 -13.91
N ILE A 109 -2.23 -8.11 -12.91
CA ILE A 109 -2.23 -9.57 -12.69
C ILE A 109 -3.60 -10.03 -12.19
N ILE A 110 -4.23 -9.27 -11.30
CA ILE A 110 -5.56 -9.55 -10.77
C ILE A 110 -6.61 -9.40 -11.87
N GLU A 111 -6.53 -8.34 -12.67
CA GLU A 111 -7.41 -8.13 -13.83
C GLU A 111 -7.31 -9.30 -14.82
N GLN A 112 -6.10 -9.82 -15.07
CA GLN A 112 -5.92 -11.03 -15.88
C GLN A 112 -6.58 -12.27 -15.25
N GLN A 113 -6.54 -12.41 -13.93
CA GLN A 113 -7.21 -13.52 -13.24
C GLN A 113 -8.73 -13.38 -13.29
N GLU A 114 -9.26 -12.17 -13.12
CA GLU A 114 -10.69 -11.88 -13.26
C GLU A 114 -11.17 -12.23 -14.67
N ALA A 115 -10.45 -11.76 -15.71
CA ALA A 115 -10.75 -12.08 -17.10
C ALA A 115 -10.79 -13.60 -17.35
N VAL A 116 -9.80 -14.35 -16.87
CA VAL A 116 -9.79 -15.83 -16.99
C VAL A 116 -11.01 -16.47 -16.30
N ASN A 117 -11.46 -15.89 -15.19
CA ASN A 117 -12.64 -16.39 -14.47
C ASN A 117 -13.96 -16.09 -15.21
N TYR A 118 -14.01 -15.08 -16.08
CA TYR A 118 -15.17 -14.82 -16.95
C TYR A 118 -15.29 -15.78 -18.14
N PHE A 119 -14.20 -16.45 -18.52
CA PHE A 119 -14.19 -17.45 -19.60
C PHE A 119 -14.52 -18.87 -19.13
N LYS A 120 -14.84 -19.05 -17.84
CA LYS A 120 -15.23 -20.32 -17.21
C LYS A 120 -16.73 -20.35 -16.95
#